data_AF-A0A2T2QWZ9-F1
#
_entry.id   AF-A0A2T2QWZ9-F1
#
_cell.length_a   1.000
_cell.length_b   1.000
_cell.length_c   1.000
_cell.angle_alpha   90.00
_cell.angle_beta   90.00
_cell.angle_gamma   90.00
#
_symmetry.space_group_name_H-M   'P 1'
#
loop_
_entity.id
_entity.type
_entity.pdbx_description
1 polymer ?
#
loop_
_entity_poly.entity_id
_entity_poly.type
_entity_poly.pdbx_seq_one_letter_code
_entity_poly.pdbx_strand_id
1 'polypeptide(L)' 'MTGAGGTGGIAAIKSLQRTTDFEVVGADMNPKAIGFYFTDEKIVVPPATADNWIGSLCDCLD' A
#
# COMPACT_ATOMS: atom_id res chain seq x y z
N MET A 1 3.78 0.58 0.91
CA MET A 1 3.09 0.13 2.14
C MET A 1 2.04 -0.93 1.79
N THR A 2 2.28 -2.21 2.10
CA THR A 2 1.28 -3.28 1.91
C THR A 2 0.28 -3.29 3.08
N GLY A 3 -0.97 -3.67 2.81
CA GLY A 3 -2.05 -3.64 3.81
C GLY A 3 -2.53 -2.22 4.15
N ALA A 4 -2.56 -1.33 3.15
CA ALA A 4 -2.94 0.07 3.32
C ALA A 4 -4.35 0.25 3.95
N GLY A 5 -5.25 -0.72 3.80
CA GLY A 5 -6.60 -0.68 4.38
C GLY A 5 -6.68 -0.99 5.88
N GLY A 6 -5.63 -1.58 6.47
CA GLY A 6 -5.61 -1.93 7.89
C GLY A 6 -5.31 -0.74 8.79
N THR A 7 -5.79 -0.78 10.04
CA THR A 7 -5.52 0.28 11.04
C THR A 7 -4.03 0.53 11.25
N GLY A 8 -3.22 -0.54 11.28
CA GLY A 8 -1.75 -0.44 11.34
C GLY A 8 -1.14 0.21 10.10
N GLY A 9 -1.63 -0.16 8.90
CA GLY A 9 -1.18 0.44 7.64
C GLY A 9 -1.47 1.94 7.58
N ILE A 10 -2.68 2.34 7.96
CA ILE A 10 -3.08 3.76 8.02
C ILE A 10 -2.22 4.55 9.00
N ALA A 11 -1.93 3.99 10.18
CA ALA A 11 -1.08 4.65 11.18
C ALA A 11 0.36 4.83 10.67
N ALA A 12 0.91 3.81 10.00
CA ALA A 12 2.24 3.87 9.41
C ALA A 12 2.31 4.90 8.27
N ILE A 13 1.34 4.92 7.34
CA ILE A 13 1.25 5.92 6.25
C ILE A 13 1.27 7.34 6.83
N LYS A 14 0.39 7.62 7.82
CA LYS A 14 0.33 8.94 8.46
C LYS A 14 1.61 9.30 9.22
N SER A 15 2.31 8.32 9.78
CA SER A 15 3.61 8.58 10.43
C SER A 15 4.66 8.95 9.40
N LEU A 16 4.77 8.20 8.30
CA LEU A 16 5.75 8.44 7.24
C LEU A 16 5.57 9.84 6.61
N GLN A 17 4.34 10.22 6.31
CA GLN A 17 4.02 11.55 5.77
C GLN A 17 4.37 12.71 6.73
N ARG A 18 4.46 12.45 8.03
CA ARG A 18 4.81 13.48 9.03
C ARG A 18 6.30 13.58 9.27
N THR A 19 7.05 12.51 9.03
CA THR A 19 8.46 12.41 9.45
C THR A 19 9.43 12.37 8.29
N THR A 20 8.94 12.25 7.05
CA THR A 20 9.76 12.14 5.85
C THR A 20 9.11 12.86 4.68
N ASP A 21 9.92 13.24 3.68
CA ASP A 21 9.46 13.74 2.39
C ASP A 21 9.40 12.62 1.33
N PHE A 22 9.27 11.36 1.77
CA PHE A 22 9.17 10.23 0.84
C PHE A 22 7.77 10.12 0.27
N GLU A 23 7.72 9.76 -1.00
CA GLU A 23 6.48 9.35 -1.65
C GLU A 23 6.02 8.01 -1.09
N VAL A 24 4.75 7.94 -0.70
CA VAL A 24 4.15 6.76 -0.10
C VAL A 24 3.23 6.10 -1.11
N VAL A 25 3.67 4.96 -1.63
CA VAL A 25 2.84 4.08 -2.46
C VAL A 25 2.03 3.13 -1.57
N GLY A 26 0.71 3.20 -1.65
CA GLY A 26 -0.22 2.32 -0.92
C GLY A 26 -0.58 1.08 -1.73
N ALA A 27 -0.37 -0.11 -1.15
CA ALA A 27 -0.76 -1.38 -1.76
C ALA A 27 -1.76 -2.15 -0.89
N ASP A 28 -2.89 -2.57 -1.47
CA ASP A 28 -3.89 -3.40 -0.80
C ASP A 28 -4.65 -4.28 -1.80
N MET A 29 -5.20 -5.40 -1.33
CA MET A 29 -6.08 -6.24 -2.16
C MET A 29 -7.49 -5.69 -2.29
N ASN A 30 -7.92 -4.85 -1.35
CA ASN A 30 -9.18 -4.16 -1.40
C ASN A 30 -9.04 -2.86 -2.22
N PRO A 31 -9.69 -2.73 -3.38
CA PRO A 31 -9.63 -1.52 -4.19
C PRO A 31 -10.25 -0.28 -3.51
N LYS A 32 -10.96 -0.48 -2.40
CA LYS A 32 -11.58 0.56 -1.57
C LYS A 32 -10.87 0.75 -0.23
N ALA A 33 -9.61 0.31 -0.11
CA ALA A 33 -8.84 0.50 1.11
C ALA A 33 -8.77 2.00 1.49
N ILE A 34 -9.17 2.32 2.72
CA ILE A 34 -9.19 3.71 3.22
C ILE A 34 -7.78 4.34 3.20
N GLY A 35 -6.73 3.53 3.36
CA GLY A 35 -5.35 3.99 3.26
C GLY A 35 -5.02 4.70 1.95
N PHE A 36 -5.68 4.35 0.85
CA PHE A 36 -5.43 4.98 -0.46
C PHE A 36 -5.78 6.47 -0.50
N TYR A 37 -6.60 6.98 0.44
CA TYR A 37 -6.85 8.43 0.55
C TYR A 37 -5.67 9.20 1.17
N PHE A 38 -4.73 8.48 1.79
CA PHE A 38 -3.58 9.06 2.47
C PHE A 38 -2.27 8.76 1.75
N THR A 39 -2.28 8.07 0.62
CA THR A 39 -1.06 7.73 -0.14
C THR A 39 -0.97 8.56 -1.40
N ASP A 40 0.24 8.77 -1.89
CA ASP A 40 0.52 9.53 -3.11
C ASP A 40 0.13 8.71 -4.34
N GLU A 41 0.43 7.41 -4.31
CA GLU A 41 0.01 6.44 -5.30
C GLU A 41 -0.76 5.28 -4.68
N LYS A 42 -1.58 4.60 -5.50
CA LYS A 42 -2.35 3.43 -5.10
C LYS A 42 -2.13 2.26 -6.05
N ILE A 43 -1.97 1.08 -5.48
CA ILE A 43 -1.76 -0.16 -6.20
C ILE A 43 -2.70 -1.21 -5.63
N VAL A 44 -3.47 -1.84 -6.51
CA VAL A 44 -4.33 -2.96 -6.14
C VAL A 44 -3.59 -4.25 -6.46
N VAL A 45 -3.28 -5.03 -5.43
CA VAL A 45 -2.54 -6.28 -5.56
C VAL A 45 -3.45 -7.49 -5.36
N PRO A 46 -3.08 -8.68 -5.84
CA PRO A 46 -3.78 -9.91 -5.48
C PRO A 46 -3.77 -10.15 -3.95
N PRO A 47 -4.61 -11.06 -3.44
CA PRO A 47 -4.47 -11.55 -2.07
C PRO A 47 -3.06 -12.11 -1.81
N ALA A 48 -2.56 -11.95 -0.58
CA ALA A 48 -1.24 -12.45 -0.18
C ALA A 48 -1.10 -13.99 -0.27
N THR A 49 -2.21 -14.70 -0.42
CA THR A 49 -2.27 -16.15 -0.63
C THR A 49 -2.15 -16.56 -2.10
N ALA A 50 -2.12 -15.62 -3.04
CA ALA A 50 -1.99 -15.93 -4.46
C ALA A 50 -0.53 -16.22 -4.82
N ASP A 51 -0.30 -17.24 -5.66
CA ASP A 51 1.04 -17.68 -6.08
C ASP A 51 1.85 -16.55 -6.75
N ASN A 52 1.15 -15.63 -7.41
CA ASN A 52 1.75 -14.49 -8.12
C ASN A 52 1.83 -13.21 -7.26
N TRP A 53 1.58 -13.26 -5.95
CA TRP A 53 1.56 -12.07 -5.11
C TRP A 53 2.88 -11.31 -5.11
N ILE A 54 4.00 -12.04 -4.94
CA ILE A 54 5.35 -11.46 -4.98
C ILE A 54 5.64 -10.85 -6.35
N GLY A 55 5.34 -11.57 -7.43
CA GLY A 55 5.54 -11.07 -8.79
C GLY A 55 4.77 -9.78 -9.04
N SER A 56 3.49 -9.74 -8.63
CA SER A 56 2.64 -8.56 -8.80
C SER A 56 3.16 -7.35 -8.02
N LEU A 57 3.84 -7.55 -6.88
CA LEU A 57 4.47 -6.47 -6.12
C LEU A 57 5.76 -5.97 -6.79
N CYS A 58 6.56 -6.87 -7.35
CA CYS A 58 7.78 -6.50 -8.07
C CYS A 58 7.47 -5.68 -9.32
N ASP A 59 6.46 -6.08 -10.10
CA ASP A 59 6.01 -5.38 -11.31
C ASP A 59 5.53 -3.95 -11.04
N CYS A 60 5.26 -3.63 -9.78
CA CYS A 60 4.75 -2.33 -9.33
C CYS A 60 5.84 -1.37 -8.83
N LEU A 61 7.11 -1.79 -8.78
CA LEU A 61 8.23 -1.04 -8.20
C LEU A 61 9.29 -0.65 -9.23
N ASP A 62 8.97 -0.74 -10.52
CA ASP A 62 9.85 -0.38 -11.65
C ASP A 62 9.63 1.04 -12.18
#